data_AF-A0A941AEK1-F1
#
_entry.id   AF-A0A941AEK1-F1
#
_cell.length_a   1.000
_cell.length_b   1.000
_cell.length_c   1.000
_cell.angle_alpha   90.00
_cell.angle_beta   90.00
_cell.angle_gamma   90.00
#
_symmetry.space_group_name_H-M   'P 1'
#
loop_
_entity.id
_entity.type
_entity.pdbx_description
1 polymer ?
#
loop_
_entity_poly.entity_id
_entity_poly.type
_entity_poly.pdbx_seq_one_letter_code
_entity_poly.pdbx_strand_id
1 'polypeptide(L)'
;MNLPPRRSVLPPVVMLLLLAACGGGKPESGGKGAAVPDVPAYGDSIVEGSIGDVSGFLTAVTTDASSHEAAGYVFNGLVRYDRDLKLEGELAESWEVSPDGKRITFHLRKGVKWHDGAPFTSDDVMFTYKRMIDPRTPTA
;
A
#
# COMPACT_ATOMS: atom_id res chain seq x y z
N MET A 1 41.98 43.69 44.93
CA MET A 1 42.53 43.26 43.62
C MET A 1 41.35 43.12 42.65
N ASN A 2 41.14 44.14 41.83
CA ASN A 2 40.09 44.19 40.79
C ASN A 2 40.74 43.91 39.42
N LEU A 3 40.16 43.02 38.62
CA LEU A 3 40.46 42.87 37.19
C LEU A 3 39.15 43.03 36.39
N PRO A 4 39.18 43.78 35.25
CA PRO A 4 38.00 44.15 34.47
C PRO A 4 37.50 43.05 33.51
N PRO A 5 36.29 43.17 32.92
CA PRO A 5 35.74 42.19 32.01
C PRO A 5 36.44 42.24 30.64
N ARG A 6 36.95 41.10 30.18
CA ARG A 6 37.53 40.94 28.84
C ARG A 6 36.42 40.80 27.80
N ARG A 7 36.23 41.84 26.99
CA ARG A 7 35.55 41.79 25.69
C ARG A 7 36.43 41.00 24.72
N SER A 8 36.01 39.79 24.35
CA SER A 8 36.66 39.01 23.29
C SER A 8 35.92 39.25 21.97
N VAL A 9 36.46 40.17 21.16
CA VAL A 9 36.07 40.35 19.76
C VAL A 9 36.74 39.23 18.97
N LEU A 10 35.96 38.31 18.41
CA LEU A 10 36.48 37.26 17.53
C LEU A 10 36.93 37.90 16.19
N PRO A 11 38.14 37.62 15.69
CA PRO A 11 38.61 38.19 14.43
C PRO A 11 37.92 37.52 13.22
N PRO A 12 37.67 38.27 12.12
CA PRO A 12 36.90 37.80 10.96
C PRO A 12 37.62 36.74 10.10
N VAL A 13 38.77 36.23 10.57
CA VAL A 13 39.60 35.27 9.82
C VAL A 13 39.10 33.82 9.95
N VAL A 14 38.26 33.51 10.95
CA VAL A 14 37.67 32.16 11.10
C VAL A 14 36.49 31.94 10.14
N MET A 15 35.94 33.01 9.54
CA MET A 15 34.88 32.94 8.53
C MET A 15 35.42 33.05 7.10
N LEU A 16 36.65 32.55 6.85
CA LEU A 16 37.13 32.35 5.48
C LEU A 16 37.72 30.94 5.24
N LEU A 17 37.81 30.11 6.28
CA LEU A 17 38.28 28.72 6.19
C LEU A 17 37.16 27.71 5.92
N LEU A 18 35.88 28.12 6.00
CA LEU A 18 34.72 27.25 5.72
C LEU A 18 34.38 27.11 4.23
N LEU A 19 34.97 27.91 3.35
CA LEU A 19 34.68 27.89 1.90
C LEU A 19 35.66 27.04 1.07
N ALA A 20 36.74 26.53 1.67
CA ALA A 20 37.75 25.72 0.97
C ALA A 20 37.60 24.19 1.16
N ALA A 21 36.51 23.74 1.79
CA ALA A 21 36.26 22.30 1.99
C ALA A 21 35.51 21.62 0.81
N CYS A 22 35.04 22.39 -0.18
CA CYS A 22 34.47 21.86 -1.42
C CYS A 22 35.47 22.03 -2.57
N GLY A 23 36.57 21.27 -2.59
CA GLY A 23 37.55 21.40 -3.66
C GLY A 23 38.59 20.30 -3.84
N GLY A 24 38.49 19.15 -3.17
CA GLY A 24 39.57 18.15 -3.23
C GLY A 24 39.23 16.72 -2.81
N GLY A 25 37.95 16.33 -2.81
CA GLY A 25 37.56 14.94 -2.60
C GLY A 25 37.75 14.13 -3.89
N LYS A 26 38.73 13.24 -3.92
CA LYS A 26 38.85 12.17 -4.92
C LYS A 26 37.47 11.50 -5.05
N PRO A 27 36.90 11.33 -6.26
CA PRO A 27 35.64 10.61 -6.39
C PRO A 27 35.92 9.19 -5.90
N GLU A 28 35.46 8.86 -4.69
CA GLU A 28 35.16 7.48 -4.36
C GLU A 28 34.22 7.03 -5.46
N SER A 29 34.67 6.01 -6.21
CA SER A 29 33.81 5.39 -7.19
C SER A 29 32.60 4.89 -6.42
N GLY A 30 31.51 5.64 -6.49
CA GLY A 30 30.20 5.14 -6.14
C GLY A 30 30.10 3.82 -6.87
N GLY A 31 30.08 2.73 -6.09
CA GLY A 31 29.96 1.40 -6.63
C GLY A 31 28.81 1.49 -7.61
N LYS A 32 29.10 1.24 -8.90
CA LYS A 32 28.07 1.20 -9.93
C LYS A 32 27.00 0.29 -9.34
N GLY A 33 25.87 0.86 -8.92
CA GLY A 33 24.71 0.08 -8.54
C GLY A 33 24.52 -0.87 -9.70
N ALA A 34 24.62 -2.18 -9.43
CA ALA A 34 24.53 -3.19 -10.46
C ALA A 34 23.30 -2.84 -11.30
N ALA A 35 23.48 -2.75 -12.62
CA ALA A 35 22.38 -2.44 -13.52
C ALA A 35 21.26 -3.42 -13.18
N VAL A 36 20.14 -2.91 -12.67
CA VAL A 36 18.97 -3.74 -12.39
C VAL A 36 18.57 -4.32 -13.74
N PRO A 37 18.68 -5.65 -13.94
CA PRO A 37 18.30 -6.23 -15.22
C PRO A 37 16.85 -5.87 -15.51
N ASP A 38 16.54 -5.53 -16.77
CA ASP A 38 15.19 -5.22 -17.26
C ASP A 38 14.25 -6.46 -17.27
N VAL A 39 14.73 -7.55 -16.67
CA VAL A 39 13.97 -8.77 -16.46
C VAL A 39 13.42 -8.71 -15.03
N PRO A 40 12.09 -8.72 -14.83
CA PRO A 40 11.51 -8.72 -13.49
C PRO A 40 12.10 -9.86 -12.66
N ALA A 41 12.68 -9.54 -11.51
CA ALA A 41 13.09 -10.55 -10.55
C ALA A 41 11.83 -11.30 -10.09
N TYR A 42 11.76 -12.60 -10.39
CA TYR A 42 10.64 -13.44 -9.99
C TYR A 42 10.87 -13.93 -8.56
N GLY A 43 9.95 -13.61 -7.65
CA GLY A 43 9.98 -14.12 -6.27
C GLY A 43 10.78 -13.27 -5.26
N ASP A 44 10.99 -11.98 -5.54
CA ASP A 44 11.56 -11.07 -4.54
C ASP A 44 10.51 -10.68 -3.49
N SER A 45 10.94 -10.32 -2.28
CA SER A 45 10.04 -9.89 -1.21
C SER A 45 9.81 -8.38 -1.27
N ILE A 46 8.55 -7.96 -1.19
CA ILE A 46 8.21 -6.54 -0.94
C ILE A 46 8.08 -6.35 0.57
N VAL A 47 8.81 -5.39 1.11
CA VAL A 47 8.69 -4.97 2.51
C VAL A 47 8.01 -3.61 2.53
N GLU A 48 6.81 -3.58 3.08
CA GLU A 48 6.01 -2.37 3.25
C GLU A 48 5.79 -2.10 4.74
N GLY A 49 5.87 -0.82 5.13
CA GLY A 49 5.56 -0.40 6.48
C GLY A 49 4.06 -0.10 6.61
N SER A 50 3.35 -0.85 7.45
CA SER A 50 1.96 -0.50 7.76
C SER A 50 1.88 0.68 8.73
N ILE A 51 0.80 1.45 8.62
CA ILE A 51 0.54 2.62 9.46
C ILE A 51 0.05 2.26 10.87
N GLY A 52 -0.24 0.99 11.14
CA GLY A 52 -0.82 0.49 12.38
C GLY A 52 -0.93 -1.03 12.40
N ASP A 53 -1.35 -1.56 13.54
CA ASP A 53 -1.54 -3.00 13.72
C ASP A 53 -2.80 -3.50 13.00
N VAL A 54 -2.74 -4.72 12.47
CA VAL A 54 -3.89 -5.40 11.85
C VAL A 54 -4.79 -5.98 12.94
N SER A 55 -6.01 -5.48 13.03
CA SER A 55 -7.01 -5.92 14.00
C SER A 55 -7.75 -7.19 13.56
N GLY A 56 -7.79 -7.46 12.25
CA GLY A 56 -8.35 -8.69 11.70
C GLY A 56 -8.47 -8.67 10.17
N PHE A 57 -9.02 -9.76 9.63
CA PHE A 57 -9.15 -9.98 8.18
C PHE A 57 -10.61 -9.95 7.68
N LEU A 58 -11.57 -9.82 8.59
CA LEU A 58 -12.98 -9.72 8.22
C LEU A 58 -13.31 -8.26 7.88
N THR A 59 -13.12 -7.90 6.62
CA THR A 59 -13.35 -6.53 6.09
C THR A 59 -14.77 -6.01 6.33
N ALA A 60 -15.75 -6.90 6.53
CA ALA A 60 -17.09 -6.51 6.90
C ALA A 60 -17.21 -5.90 8.32
N VAL A 61 -16.24 -6.14 9.20
CA VAL A 61 -16.31 -5.76 10.63
C VAL A 61 -15.16 -4.85 11.06
N THR A 62 -13.98 -4.98 10.45
CA THR A 62 -12.83 -4.10 10.73
C THR A 62 -13.08 -2.70 10.17
N THR A 63 -12.60 -1.66 10.85
CA THR A 63 -12.78 -0.25 10.42
C THR A 63 -11.46 0.49 10.17
N ASP A 64 -10.32 -0.08 10.54
CA ASP A 64 -9.00 0.53 10.39
C ASP A 64 -8.38 0.25 9.01
N ALA A 65 -7.59 1.18 8.49
CA ALA A 65 -7.01 1.07 7.15
C ALA A 65 -5.96 -0.05 7.02
N SER A 66 -5.14 -0.28 8.06
CA SER A 66 -4.14 -1.37 8.08
C SER A 66 -4.74 -2.74 7.88
N SER A 67 -5.90 -3.01 8.50
CA SER A 67 -6.63 -4.28 8.32
C SER A 67 -7.22 -4.44 6.93
N HIS A 68 -7.74 -3.36 6.35
CA HIS A 68 -8.26 -3.40 4.97
C HIS A 68 -7.15 -3.61 3.95
N GLU A 69 -5.99 -2.97 4.14
CA GLU A 69 -4.79 -3.17 3.33
C GLU A 69 -4.33 -4.63 3.39
N ALA A 70 -4.13 -5.16 4.60
CA ALA A 70 -3.72 -6.55 4.80
C ALA A 70 -4.72 -7.56 4.21
N ALA A 71 -6.03 -7.30 4.39
CA ALA A 71 -7.08 -8.15 3.82
C ALA A 71 -7.14 -8.08 2.29
N GLY A 72 -6.82 -6.92 1.68
CA GLY A 72 -6.75 -6.75 0.24
C GLY A 72 -5.68 -7.61 -0.45
N TYR A 73 -4.65 -8.05 0.29
CA TYR A 73 -3.68 -9.01 -0.22
C TYR A 73 -4.18 -10.46 -0.21
N VAL A 74 -5.22 -10.76 0.58
CA VAL A 74 -5.72 -12.13 0.80
C VAL A 74 -7.03 -12.39 0.07
N PHE A 75 -7.91 -11.38 -0.02
CA PHE A 75 -9.24 -11.51 -0.61
C PHE A 75 -9.40 -10.62 -1.84
N ASN A 76 -10.11 -11.15 -2.84
CA ASN A 76 -10.49 -10.40 -4.03
C ASN A 76 -11.97 -9.96 -3.95
N GLY A 77 -12.27 -8.80 -4.53
CA GLY A 77 -13.62 -8.30 -4.73
C GLY A 77 -14.22 -8.76 -6.07
N LEU A 78 -15.48 -8.41 -6.32
CA LEU A 78 -16.08 -8.60 -7.65
C LEU A 78 -15.46 -7.65 -8.67
N VAL A 79 -15.16 -6.44 -8.25
CA VAL A 79 -14.57 -5.35 -9.04
C VAL A 79 -13.45 -4.71 -8.23
N ARG A 80 -12.49 -4.10 -8.94
CA ARG A 80 -11.40 -3.32 -8.36
C ARG A 80 -11.14 -2.07 -9.19
N TYR A 81 -10.32 -1.17 -8.67
CA TYR A 81 -9.79 -0.06 -9.44
C TYR A 81 -8.53 -0.48 -10.20
N ASP A 82 -8.42 -0.02 -11.45
CA ASP A 82 -7.20 -0.11 -12.23
C ASP A 82 -6.22 1.02 -11.87
N ARG A 83 -5.07 1.07 -12.57
CA ARG A 83 -4.05 2.10 -12.34
C ARG A 83 -4.51 3.52 -12.69
N ASP A 84 -5.55 3.65 -13.52
CA ASP A 84 -6.17 4.92 -13.90
C ASP A 84 -7.37 5.28 -12.98
N LEU A 85 -7.59 4.52 -11.90
CA LEU A 85 -8.73 4.65 -10.99
C LEU A 85 -10.09 4.39 -11.67
N LYS A 86 -10.11 3.59 -12.74
CA LYS A 86 -11.34 3.13 -13.37
C LYS A 86 -11.74 1.78 -12.78
N LEU A 87 -13.05 1.55 -12.67
CA LEU A 87 -13.56 0.26 -12.24
C LEU A 87 -13.33 -0.80 -13.32
N GLU A 88 -12.74 -1.92 -12.92
CA GLU A 88 -12.57 -3.12 -13.73
C GLU A 88 -12.98 -4.38 -12.97
N GLY A 89 -13.23 -5.47 -13.70
CA GLY A 89 -13.65 -6.75 -13.13
C GLY A 89 -12.49 -7.53 -12.51
N GLU A 90 -12.64 -7.94 -11.24
CA GLU A 90 -11.67 -8.78 -10.54
C GLU A 90 -12.16 -10.24 -10.47
N LEU A 91 -13.08 -10.60 -9.57
CA LEU A 91 -13.74 -11.91 -9.60
C LEU A 91 -14.92 -11.97 -10.59
N ALA A 92 -15.48 -10.82 -10.95
CA ALA A 92 -16.41 -10.71 -12.07
C ALA A 92 -15.65 -10.47 -13.37
N GLU A 93 -16.06 -11.15 -14.44
CA GLU A 93 -15.60 -10.90 -15.80
C GLU A 93 -16.28 -9.66 -16.40
N SER A 94 -17.58 -9.50 -16.12
CA SER A 94 -18.39 -8.35 -16.55
C SER A 94 -19.58 -8.16 -15.62
N TRP A 95 -20.26 -7.02 -15.75
CA TRP A 95 -21.53 -6.77 -15.08
C TRP A 95 -22.45 -5.87 -15.91
N GLU A 96 -23.74 -6.00 -15.65
CA GLU A 96 -24.79 -5.22 -16.30
C GLU A 96 -25.64 -4.53 -15.24
N VAL A 97 -26.02 -3.27 -15.50
CA VAL A 97 -26.94 -2.52 -14.65
C VAL A 97 -28.26 -2.38 -15.41
N SER A 98 -29.38 -2.72 -14.77
CA SER A 98 -30.70 -2.59 -15.38
C SER A 98 -31.03 -1.14 -15.71
N PRO A 99 -31.91 -0.88 -16.70
CA PRO A 99 -32.29 0.49 -17.08
C PRO A 99 -32.86 1.35 -15.93
N ASP A 100 -33.47 0.72 -14.93
CA ASP A 100 -33.99 1.39 -13.74
C ASP A 100 -32.96 1.55 -12.60
N GLY A 101 -31.74 1.06 -12.78
CA GLY A 101 -30.65 1.13 -11.81
C GLY A 101 -30.82 0.26 -10.56
N LYS A 102 -31.83 -0.61 -10.52
CA LYS A 102 -32.17 -1.39 -9.31
C LYS A 102 -31.60 -2.80 -9.29
N ARG A 103 -31.04 -3.27 -10.41
CA ARG A 103 -30.43 -4.60 -10.53
C ARG A 103 -29.06 -4.47 -11.14
N ILE A 104 -28.10 -5.13 -10.49
CA ILE A 104 -26.77 -5.34 -11.02
C ILE A 104 -26.58 -6.84 -11.17
N THR A 105 -26.25 -7.30 -12.37
CA THR A 105 -25.97 -8.71 -12.66
C THR A 105 -24.48 -8.87 -12.90
N PHE A 106 -23.80 -9.64 -12.06
CA PHE A 106 -22.37 -9.94 -12.23
C PHE A 106 -22.18 -11.31 -12.91
N HIS A 107 -21.31 -11.35 -13.92
CA HIS A 107 -20.89 -12.58 -14.58
C HIS A 107 -19.54 -13.01 -14.00
N LEU A 108 -19.53 -14.06 -13.18
CA LEU A 108 -18.32 -14.50 -12.47
C LEU A 108 -17.34 -15.24 -13.38
N ARG A 109 -16.04 -14.99 -13.15
CA ARG A 109 -14.95 -15.72 -13.82
C ARG A 109 -15.05 -17.22 -13.54
N LYS A 110 -14.71 -18.04 -14.54
CA LYS A 110 -14.72 -19.50 -14.44
C LYS A 110 -13.37 -20.03 -13.98
N GLY A 111 -13.40 -21.16 -13.25
CA GLY A 111 -12.19 -21.86 -12.82
C GLY A 111 -11.47 -21.22 -11.62
N VAL A 112 -12.02 -20.16 -11.03
CA VAL A 112 -11.51 -19.57 -9.79
C VAL A 112 -11.71 -20.53 -8.63
N LYS A 113 -10.70 -20.64 -7.76
CA LYS A 113 -10.71 -21.50 -6.59
C LYS A 113 -10.22 -20.74 -5.38
N TRP A 114 -10.73 -21.11 -4.23
CA TRP A 114 -10.17 -20.76 -2.93
C TRP A 114 -8.82 -21.45 -2.73
N HIS A 115 -8.03 -20.98 -1.76
CA HIS A 115 -6.70 -21.51 -1.47
C HIS A 115 -6.70 -22.99 -1.03
N ASP A 116 -7.83 -23.50 -0.53
CA ASP A 116 -8.04 -24.92 -0.19
C ASP A 116 -8.45 -25.78 -1.40
N GLY A 117 -8.62 -25.17 -2.58
CA GLY A 117 -9.03 -25.82 -3.81
C GLY A 117 -10.53 -25.86 -4.06
N ALA A 118 -11.38 -25.41 -3.12
CA ALA A 118 -12.82 -25.33 -3.33
C ALA A 118 -13.15 -24.33 -4.47
N PRO A 119 -14.12 -24.63 -5.34
CA PRO A 119 -14.50 -23.72 -6.42
C PRO A 119 -15.19 -22.47 -5.86
N PHE A 120 -14.83 -21.30 -6.39
CA PHE A 120 -15.55 -20.06 -6.09
C PHE A 120 -16.84 -19.96 -6.91
N THR A 121 -17.95 -19.60 -6.26
CA THR A 121 -19.27 -19.53 -6.89
C THR A 121 -20.08 -18.31 -6.43
N SER A 122 -21.25 -18.09 -7.04
CA SER A 122 -22.19 -17.05 -6.62
C SER A 122 -22.71 -17.25 -5.19
N ASP A 123 -22.66 -18.47 -4.65
CA ASP A 123 -23.10 -18.75 -3.29
C ASP A 123 -22.16 -18.11 -2.26
N ASP A 124 -20.86 -18.04 -2.55
CA ASP A 124 -19.87 -17.36 -1.68
C ASP A 124 -20.10 -15.85 -1.63
N VAL A 125 -20.44 -15.27 -2.79
CA VAL A 125 -20.82 -13.85 -2.91
C VAL A 125 -22.10 -13.57 -2.12
N MET A 126 -23.11 -14.42 -2.29
CA MET A 126 -24.38 -14.31 -1.57
C MET A 126 -24.20 -14.48 -0.07
N PHE A 127 -23.36 -15.44 0.36
CA PHE A 127 -23.01 -15.63 1.76
C PHE A 127 -22.38 -14.37 2.35
N THR A 128 -21.39 -13.80 1.66
CA THR A 128 -20.70 -12.59 2.10
C THR A 128 -21.66 -11.41 2.22
N TYR A 129 -22.49 -11.17 1.19
CA TYR A 129 -23.49 -10.11 1.22
C TYR A 129 -24.48 -10.28 2.37
N LYS A 130 -25.05 -11.48 2.54
CA LYS A 130 -25.96 -11.79 3.65
C LYS A 130 -25.30 -11.57 5.00
N ARG A 131 -24.03 -11.95 5.15
CA ARG A 131 -23.29 -11.73 6.39
C ARG A 131 -23.09 -10.25 6.66
N MET A 132 -22.78 -9.44 5.64
CA MET A 132 -22.61 -7.99 5.81
C MET A 132 -23.89 -7.27 6.24
N ILE A 133 -25.07 -7.72 5.77
CA ILE A 133 -26.35 -7.07 6.10
C ILE A 133 -27.09 -7.69 7.29
N ASP A 134 -26.58 -8.78 7.87
CA ASP A 134 -27.21 -9.43 9.04
C ASP A 134 -27.05 -8.51 10.26
N PRO A 135 -28.15 -8.12 10.95
CA PRO A 135 -28.10 -7.26 12.13
C PRO A 135 -27.29 -7.82 13.31
N ARG A 136 -27.01 -9.13 13.30
CA ARG A 136 -26.17 -9.80 14.31
C ARG A 136 -24.68 -9.73 13.96
N THR A 137 -24.34 -9.29 12.77
CA THR A 137 -22.97 -8.92 12.42
C THR A 137 -22.70 -7.54 13.01
N PRO A 138 -21.64 -7.36 13.82
CA PRO A 138 -21.29 -6.06 14.34
C PRO A 138 -20.62 -5.21 13.25
N THR A 139 -21.34 -4.94 12.17
CA THR A 139 -20.96 -4.06 11.07
C THR A 139 -21.38 -2.63 11.42
N ALA A 140 -20.49 -1.90 12.11
CA ALA A 140 -20.65 -0.50 12.56
C ALA A 140 -21.75 -0.20 13.60
#